data_AF-F5Z0D7-F1
#
_entry.id   AF-F5Z0D7-F1
#
_cell.length_a   1.000
_cell.length_b   1.000
_cell.length_c   1.000
_cell.angle_alpha   90.00
_cell.angle_beta   90.00
_cell.angle_gamma   90.00
#
_symmetry.space_group_name_H-M   'P 1'
#
loop_
_entity.id
_entity.type
_entity.pdbx_description
1 polymer ?
#
loop_
_entity_poly.entity_id
_entity_poly.type
_entity_poly.pdbx_seq_one_letter_code
_entity_poly.pdbx_strand_id
1 'polypeptide(L)' 'MIAPDSFDLDDIDGHSTAVSEDVVAGQQEVVIEAMRSCPERAIFVDGKDSTGQVATGAGQPDWTAQ' A
#
# COMPACT_ATOMS: atom_id res chain seq x y z
N MET A 1 -13.29 -1.40 -4.22
CA MET A 1 -12.03 -1.31 -3.47
C MET A 1 -11.52 -2.72 -3.16
N ILE A 2 -10.22 -3.03 -3.35
CA ILE A 2 -9.63 -4.37 -3.05
C ILE A 2 -9.15 -4.48 -1.59
N ALA A 3 -8.65 -3.37 -1.02
CA ALA A 3 -8.16 -3.28 0.35
C ALA A 3 -9.05 -2.34 1.20
N PRO A 4 -10.32 -2.69 1.47
CA PRO A 4 -11.28 -1.79 2.14
C PRO A 4 -10.88 -1.44 3.58
N ASP A 5 -10.10 -2.29 4.25
CA ASP A 5 -9.60 -1.99 5.61
C ASP A 5 -8.39 -1.04 5.60
N SER A 6 -7.78 -0.78 4.43
CA SER A 6 -6.62 0.13 4.29
C SER A 6 -6.98 1.43 3.56
N PHE A 7 -8.10 1.47 2.85
CA PHE A 7 -8.54 2.66 2.14
C PHE A 7 -10.05 2.83 2.25
N ASP A 8 -10.44 4.08 2.47
CA ASP A 8 -11.82 4.52 2.38
C ASP A 8 -12.15 4.88 0.93
N LEU A 9 -13.41 4.75 0.54
CA LEU A 9 -13.91 5.11 -0.79
C LEU A 9 -15.03 6.12 -0.62
N ASP A 10 -14.87 7.30 -1.22
CA ASP A 10 -15.90 8.31 -1.25
C ASP A 10 -17.03 7.89 -2.22
N ASP A 11 -18.26 7.84 -1.73
CA ASP A 11 -19.44 7.43 -2.50
C ASP A 11 -19.94 8.51 -3.48
N ILE A 12 -19.46 9.76 -3.36
CA ILE A 12 -19.89 10.89 -4.18
C ILE A 12 -19.05 10.98 -5.46
N ASP A 13 -17.72 10.94 -5.34
CA ASP A 13 -16.80 11.10 -6.47
C ASP A 13 -15.98 9.84 -6.78
N GLY A 14 -16.06 8.80 -5.96
CA GLY A 14 -15.34 7.55 -6.16
C GLY A 14 -13.86 7.63 -5.81
N HIS A 15 -13.39 8.70 -5.16
CA HIS A 15 -11.99 8.81 -4.75
C HIS A 15 -11.69 7.89 -3.58
N SER A 16 -10.54 7.22 -3.64
CA SER A 16 -10.06 6.40 -2.54
C SER A 16 -8.90 7.06 -1.82
N THR A 17 -8.93 7.02 -0.48
CA THR A 17 -7.93 7.62 0.40
C THR A 17 -7.46 6.60 1.44
N ALA A 18 -6.16 6.56 1.73
CA ALA A 18 -5.63 5.67 2.77
C ALA A 18 -6.16 6.07 4.16
N VAL A 19 -6.60 5.10 4.95
CA VAL A 19 -7.14 5.36 6.31
C VAL A 19 -6.05 5.55 7.36
N SER A 20 -4.80 5.18 7.04
CA SER A 20 -3.63 5.30 7.91
C SER A 20 -2.37 5.37 7.03
N GLU A 21 -1.30 6.01 7.54
CA GLU A 21 0.00 6.04 6.86
C GLU A 21 0.70 4.67 6.89
N ASP A 22 0.54 3.93 7.98
CA ASP A 22 1.13 2.59 8.13
C ASP A 22 0.18 1.49 7.65
N VAL A 23 0.73 0.53 6.92
CA VAL A 23 0.00 -0.69 6.55
C VAL A 23 0.02 -1.67 7.73
N VAL A 24 -1.16 -2.04 8.21
CA VAL A 24 -1.32 -2.99 9.31
C VAL A 24 -0.70 -4.35 8.94
N ALA A 25 -0.06 -5.00 9.91
CA ALA A 25 0.51 -6.33 9.74
C ALA A 25 -0.54 -7.34 9.23
N GLY A 26 -0.20 -8.05 8.15
CA GLY A 26 -1.09 -8.98 7.48
C GLY A 26 -1.90 -8.38 6.32
N GLN A 27 -1.86 -7.05 6.12
CA GLN A 27 -2.55 -6.38 5.01
C GLN A 27 -1.61 -5.99 3.86
N GLN A 28 -0.29 -6.19 3.99
CA GLN A 28 0.69 -5.76 2.99
C GLN A 28 0.40 -6.32 1.60
N GLU A 29 0.12 -7.62 1.49
CA GLU A 29 -0.19 -8.25 0.19
C GLU A 29 -1.46 -7.66 -0.42
N VAL A 30 -2.49 -7.40 0.39
CA VAL A 30 -3.78 -6.85 -0.08
C VAL A 30 -3.60 -5.40 -0.58
N VAL A 31 -2.81 -4.59 0.13
CA VAL A 31 -2.47 -3.22 -0.28
C VAL A 31 -1.63 -3.20 -1.56
N ILE A 32 -0.69 -4.12 -1.70
CA ILE A 32 0.13 -4.28 -2.91
C ILE A 32 -0.75 -4.68 -4.11
N GLU A 33 -1.70 -5.59 -3.93
CA GLU A 33 -2.62 -5.97 -5.00
C GLU A 33 -3.57 -4.83 -5.37
N ALA A 34 -4.02 -4.03 -4.40
CA ALA A 34 -4.78 -2.81 -4.68
C ALA A 34 -3.96 -1.81 -5.50
N MET A 35 -2.69 -1.60 -5.15
CA MET A 35 -1.75 -0.75 -5.90
C MET A 35 -1.59 -1.23 -7.34
N ARG A 36 -1.34 -2.52 -7.55
CA ARG A 36 -1.13 -3.14 -8.87
C ARG A 36 -2.39 -3.10 -9.75
N SER A 37 -3.56 -3.22 -9.12
CA SER A 37 -4.84 -3.24 -9.83
C SER A 37 -5.35 -1.84 -10.16
N CYS A 38 -4.78 -0.78 -9.57
CA CYS A 38 -5.20 0.59 -9.82
C CYS A 38 -4.85 1.01 -11.26
N PRO A 39 -5.84 1.18 -12.17
CA PRO A 39 -5.56 1.50 -13.56
C PRO A 39 -4.89 2.87 -13.73
N GLU A 40 -5.14 3.78 -12.80
CA GLU A 40 -4.64 5.16 -12.79
C GLU A 40 -3.29 5.30 -12.08
N ARG A 41 -2.78 4.22 -11.46
CA ARG A 41 -1.53 4.22 -10.69
C ARG A 41 -1.48 5.31 -9.61
N ALA A 42 -2.61 5.54 -8.95
CA ALA A 42 -2.76 6.58 -7.93
C ALA A 42 -2.29 6.15 -6.52
N ILE A 43 -2.05 4.85 -6.31
CA ILE A 43 -1.63 4.30 -5.02
C ILE A 43 -0.12 4.10 -5.03
N PHE A 44 0.55 4.54 -3.96
CA PHE A 44 1.99 4.36 -3.76
C PHE A 44 2.24 3.76 -2.38
N VAL A 45 3.15 2.79 -2.30
CA VAL A 45 3.53 2.12 -1.04
C VAL A 45 5.03 2.26 -0.87
N ASP A 46 5.45 2.79 0.28
CA ASP A 46 6.86 2.95 0.63
C ASP A 46 7.30 1.82 1.57
N GLY A 47 8.43 1.17 1.26
CA GLY A 47 8.91 -0.02 1.97
C GLY A 47 9.64 0.25 3.28
N LYS A 48 9.30 1.33 4.01
CA LYS A 48 9.88 1.59 5.32
C LYS A 48 9.18 0.72 6.36
N ASP A 49 9.96 0.06 7.20
CA ASP A 49 9.38 -0.62 8.36
C ASP A 49 8.83 0.38 9.38
N SER A 50 8.06 -0.10 10.36
CA SER A 50 7.46 0.71 11.44
C SER A 50 8.47 1.49 12.30
N THR A 51 9.77 1.25 12.09
CA THR A 51 10.88 1.93 12.78
C THR A 51 11.46 3.05 11.91
N GLY A 52 10.94 3.25 10.70
CA GLY A 52 11.44 4.22 9.73
C GLY A 52 12.82 3.87 9.16
N GLN A 53 13.26 2.60 9.29
CA GLN A 53 14.56 2.15 8.82
C GLN A 53 14.40 1.43 7.46
N VAL A 54 15.27 1.75 6.50
CA VAL A 54 15.37 1.00 5.25
C VAL A 54 15.89 -0.39 5.58
N ALA A 55 15.04 -1.41 5.43
CA ALA A 55 15.35 -2.79 5.76
C ALA A 55 16.58 -3.28 4.96
N THR A 56 17.75 -3.19 5.58
CA THR A 56 19.05 -3.56 5.00
C THR A 56 19.42 -4.92 5.59
N GLY A 57 18.77 -5.97 5.12
CA GLY A 57 19.00 -7.30 5.67
C GLY A 57 18.34 -8.42 4.88
N ALA A 58 19.08 -8.96 3.91
CA ALA A 58 18.96 -10.32 3.37
C ALA A 58 17.53 -10.90 3.27
N GLY A 59 16.84 -10.61 2.16
CA GLY A 59 15.71 -11.44 1.71
C GLY A 59 14.40 -10.75 1.35
N GLN A 60 14.38 -9.44 1.06
CA GLN A 60 13.17 -8.79 0.53
C GLN A 60 13.26 -8.64 -1.00
N PRO A 61 12.18 -8.96 -1.75
CA PRO A 61 12.08 -8.53 -3.13
C PRO A 61 12.14 -7.01 -3.16
N ASP A 62 13.04 -6.48 -3.98
CA ASP A 62 13.14 -5.06 -4.28
C ASP A 62 11.84 -4.65 -4.98
N TRP A 63 10.88 -4.09 -4.23
CA TRP A 63 9.60 -3.61 -4.78
C TRP A 63 9.76 -2.29 -5.56
N THR A 64 10.93 -1.66 -5.45
CA THR A 64 11.36 -0.47 -6.18
C THR A 64 11.96 -0.79 -7.56
N ALA A 65 12.21 -2.06 -7.88
CA ALA A 65 12.69 -2.50 -9.18
C ALA A 65 11.50 -2.66 -10.13
N GLN A 66 11.08 -1.54 -10.72
CA GLN A 66 10.37 -1.48 -12.00
C GLN A 66 11.04 -0.44 -12.88
#